data_AF-A0A354MUR8-F1
#
_entry.id   AF-A0A354MUR8-F1
#
_cell.length_a   1.000
_cell.length_b   1.000
_cell.length_c   1.000
_cell.angle_alpha   90.00
_cell.angle_beta   90.00
_cell.angle_gamma   90.00
#
_symmetry.space_group_name_H-M   'P 1'
#
loop_
_entity.id
_entity.type
_entity.pdbx_description
1 polymer ?
#
loop_
_entity_poly.entity_id
_entity_poly.type
_entity_poly.pdbx_seq_one_letter_code
_entity_poly.pdbx_strand_id
1 'polypeptide(L)'
;MNRLDKRQAKRRRPEGQSAPAPWNDAIVADGGDPEEDLALKEGINAFLGSLGKEVRIVFLQKYWYCCRIDEIAKNTGLSVANVKVILHRTRKLFSDYLKQEGYLS
;
A
#
# COMPACT_ATOMS: atom_id res chain seq x y z
N MET A 1 11.03 20.33 -18.18
CA MET A 1 11.41 21.35 -17.19
C MET A 1 10.16 21.79 -16.43
N ASN A 2 10.27 21.86 -15.10
CA ASN A 2 9.25 21.97 -14.05
C ASN A 2 8.01 22.86 -14.29
N ARG A 3 6.81 22.35 -13.93
CA ARG A 3 5.64 23.15 -13.52
C ARG A 3 4.91 22.48 -12.35
N LEU A 4 5.64 22.29 -11.25
CA LEU A 4 5.03 22.18 -9.92
C LEU A 4 4.57 23.58 -9.51
N ASP A 5 3.42 24.00 -10.03
CA ASP A 5 2.78 25.24 -9.60
C ASP A 5 1.91 24.97 -8.37
N LYS A 6 2.33 25.60 -7.28
CA LYS A 6 1.66 25.64 -5.97
C LYS A 6 0.38 26.45 -6.10
N ARG A 7 -0.74 26.01 -5.49
CA ARG A 7 -1.80 26.84 -4.85
C ARG A 7 -2.95 25.95 -4.36
N GLN A 8 -2.92 25.57 -3.08
CA GLN A 8 -3.73 26.10 -1.97
C GLN A 8 -5.22 25.69 -1.95
N ALA A 9 -5.63 25.01 -0.87
CA ALA A 9 -6.50 25.58 0.18
C ALA A 9 -7.44 24.53 0.84
N LYS A 10 -7.15 24.24 2.12
CA LYS A 10 -8.12 24.26 3.23
C LYS A 10 -9.39 23.40 3.11
N ARG A 11 -9.26 22.11 3.45
CA ARG A 11 -10.21 21.46 4.35
C ARG A 11 -9.42 20.69 5.40
N ARG A 12 -9.38 21.24 6.62
CA ARG A 12 -8.95 20.54 7.83
C ARG A 12 -9.72 19.22 7.88
N ARG A 13 -9.03 18.10 7.76
CA ARG A 13 -9.58 16.80 8.14
C ARG A 13 -9.53 16.80 9.68
N PRO A 14 -10.64 16.54 10.39
CA PRO A 14 -10.56 16.40 11.83
C PRO A 14 -9.60 15.24 12.14
N GLU A 15 -8.77 15.47 13.14
CA GLU A 15 -7.74 14.55 13.60
C GLU A 15 -8.33 13.16 13.88
N GLY A 16 -7.53 12.12 13.58
CA GLY A 16 -7.68 10.86 14.29
C GLY A 16 -8.43 9.72 13.62
N GLN A 17 -8.69 9.73 12.30
CA GLN A 17 -9.09 8.49 11.60
C GLN A 17 -8.26 8.25 10.33
N SER A 18 -7.05 7.74 10.56
CA SER A 18 -6.58 6.64 9.72
C SER A 18 -7.45 5.44 10.11
N ALA A 19 -8.23 4.88 9.19
CA ALA A 19 -8.76 3.55 9.45
C ALA A 19 -7.53 2.64 9.56
N PRO A 20 -7.26 2.02 10.72
CA PRO A 20 -6.18 1.05 10.81
C PRO A 20 -6.47 -0.01 9.74
N ALA A 21 -5.53 -0.18 8.82
CA ALA A 21 -5.54 -1.36 7.99
C ALA A 21 -5.14 -2.50 8.95
N PRO A 22 -5.98 -3.52 9.19
CA PRO A 22 -5.72 -4.52 10.23
C PRO A 22 -4.40 -5.29 10.06
N TRP A 23 -3.76 -5.21 8.89
CA TRP A 23 -2.45 -5.79 8.60
C TRP A 23 -1.27 -4.94 9.08
N ASN A 24 -1.47 -3.65 9.29
CA ASN A 24 -0.39 -2.71 9.66
C ASN A 24 -0.07 -2.75 11.16
N ASP A 25 -1.02 -3.22 11.98
CA ASP A 25 -0.87 -3.34 13.43
C ASP A 25 -0.32 -4.71 13.86
N ALA A 26 -0.16 -5.64 12.91
CA ALA A 26 0.23 -7.03 13.17
C ALA A 26 1.66 -7.37 12.72
N ILE A 27 2.40 -6.44 12.13
CA ILE A 27 3.84 -6.64 11.91
C ILE A 27 4.51 -6.46 13.27
N VAL A 28 4.76 -7.58 13.95
CA VAL A 28 5.62 -7.65 15.12
C VAL A 28 7.04 -7.29 14.68
N ALA A 29 7.36 -6.01 14.75
CA ALA A 29 8.74 -5.56 14.71
C ALA A 29 9.35 -5.79 16.11
N ASP A 30 9.59 -7.06 16.44
CA ASP A 30 10.67 -7.38 17.39
C ASP A 30 12.00 -7.15 16.67
N GLY A 31 13.10 -6.93 17.38
CA GLY A 31 14.42 -6.67 16.78
C GLY A 31 14.93 -7.89 15.99
N GLY A 32 14.39 -8.09 14.79
CA GLY A 32 14.48 -9.31 14.00
C GLY A 32 15.89 -9.61 13.53
N ASP A 33 16.16 -10.89 13.37
CA ASP A 33 17.41 -11.36 12.81
C ASP A 33 17.59 -10.77 11.39
N PRO A 34 18.78 -10.29 11.01
CA PRO A 34 19.04 -9.77 9.67
C PRO A 34 18.62 -10.72 8.53
N GLU A 35 18.63 -12.04 8.77
CA GLU A 35 18.18 -13.06 7.81
C GLU A 35 16.65 -13.11 7.68
N GLU A 36 15.90 -12.96 8.78
CA GLU A 36 14.43 -12.84 8.75
C GLU A 36 14.00 -11.55 8.04
N ASP A 37 14.76 -10.48 8.26
CA ASP A 37 14.59 -9.19 7.62
C ASP A 37 14.82 -9.25 6.10
N LEU A 38 15.76 -10.10 5.67
CA LEU A 38 16.04 -10.38 4.26
C LEU A 38 14.95 -11.25 3.63
N ALA A 39 14.55 -12.33 4.31
CA ALA A 39 13.49 -13.23 3.86
C ALA A 39 12.15 -12.48 3.69
N LEU A 40 11.83 -11.57 4.61
CA LEU A 40 10.64 -10.72 4.52
C LEU A 40 10.70 -9.78 3.30
N LYS A 41 11.86 -9.16 3.06
CA LYS A 41 12.08 -8.29 1.88
C LYS A 41 11.93 -9.08 0.58
N GLU A 42 12.48 -10.29 0.51
CA GLU A 42 12.33 -11.18 -0.63
C GLU A 42 10.89 -11.60 -0.85
N GLY A 43 10.16 -11.95 0.22
CA GLY A 43 8.74 -12.30 0.15
C GLY A 43 7.87 -11.14 -0.35
N ILE A 44 8.11 -9.92 0.15
CA ILE A 44 7.41 -8.72 -0.35
C ILE A 44 7.71 -8.48 -1.83
N ASN A 45 8.98 -8.62 -2.25
CA ASN A 45 9.36 -8.46 -3.65
C ASN A 45 8.74 -9.54 -4.56
N ALA A 46 8.68 -10.79 -4.10
CA ALA A 46 8.02 -11.88 -4.81
C ALA A 46 6.52 -11.62 -4.96
N PHE A 47 5.84 -11.19 -3.88
CA PHE A 47 4.44 -10.81 -3.91
C PHE A 47 4.19 -9.67 -4.91
N LEU A 48 4.94 -8.58 -4.82
CA LEU A 48 4.83 -7.46 -5.76
C LEU A 48 5.12 -7.90 -7.20
N GLY A 49 6.08 -8.81 -7.38
CA GLY A 49 6.46 -9.45 -8.64
C GLY A 49 5.31 -10.22 -9.29
N SER A 50 4.49 -10.90 -8.49
CA SER A 50 3.30 -11.64 -8.95
C SER A 50 2.15 -10.74 -9.42
N LEU A 51 2.10 -9.49 -8.96
CA LEU A 51 1.06 -8.55 -9.33
C LEU A 51 1.28 -8.02 -10.76
N GLY A 52 0.18 -7.92 -11.52
CA GLY A 52 0.16 -7.20 -12.78
C GLY A 52 0.51 -5.72 -12.61
N LYS A 53 1.08 -5.10 -13.66
CA LYS A 53 1.65 -3.73 -13.62
C LYS A 53 0.71 -2.68 -13.02
N GLU A 54 -0.54 -2.63 -13.45
CA GLU A 54 -1.52 -1.66 -12.97
C GLU A 54 -1.78 -1.82 -11.46
N VAL A 55 -2.04 -3.05 -11.03
CA VAL A 55 -2.30 -3.40 -9.63
C VAL A 55 -1.10 -3.07 -8.75
N ARG A 56 0.11 -3.41 -9.22
CA ARG A 56 1.38 -3.10 -8.52
C ARG A 56 1.55 -1.60 -8.32
N ILE A 57 1.31 -0.79 -9.37
CA ILE A 57 1.42 0.68 -9.29
C ILE A 57 0.42 1.24 -8.29
N VAL A 58 -0.85 0.80 -8.32
CA VAL A 58 -1.88 1.23 -7.36
C VAL A 58 -1.49 0.88 -5.93
N PHE A 59 -0.97 -0.33 -5.71
CA PHE A 59 -0.55 -0.80 -4.39
C PHE A 59 0.65 0.00 -3.86
N LEU A 60 1.70 0.18 -4.67
CA LEU A 60 2.89 0.97 -4.28
C LEU A 60 2.55 2.44 -4.01
N GLN A 61 1.73 3.07 -4.86
CA GLN A 61 1.28 4.44 -4.59
C GLN A 61 0.53 4.53 -3.26
N LYS A 62 -0.28 3.52 -2.93
CA LYS A 62 -1.05 3.56 -1.68
C LYS A 62 -0.21 3.32 -0.42
N TYR A 63 0.67 2.32 -0.42
CA TYR A 63 1.36 1.86 0.79
C TYR A 63 2.81 2.34 0.90
N TRP A 64 3.49 2.59 -0.22
CA TRP A 64 4.87 3.06 -0.22
C TRP A 64 4.97 4.58 -0.31
N TYR A 65 4.15 5.19 -1.17
CA TYR A 65 4.11 6.64 -1.36
C TYR A 65 2.99 7.34 -0.59
N CYS A 66 2.17 6.58 0.15
CA CYS A 66 1.07 7.08 0.98
C CYS A 66 0.09 8.02 0.25
N CYS A 67 -0.05 7.86 -1.07
CA CYS A 67 -0.91 8.72 -1.89
C CYS A 67 -2.40 8.57 -1.51
N ARG A 68 -3.16 9.63 -1.77
CA ARG A 68 -4.62 9.62 -1.62
C ARG A 68 -5.27 8.90 -2.80
N ILE A 69 -6.47 8.36 -2.60
CA ILE A 69 -7.18 7.59 -3.63
C ILE A 69 -7.46 8.44 -4.89
N ASP A 70 -7.77 9.72 -4.71
CA ASP A 70 -8.00 10.67 -5.81
C ASP A 70 -6.71 11.02 -6.57
N GLU A 71 -5.56 11.04 -5.90
CA GLU A 71 -4.25 11.21 -6.56
C GLU A 71 -3.87 9.96 -7.35
N ILE A 72 -4.07 8.77 -6.76
CA ILE A 72 -3.81 7.50 -7.44
C ILE A 72 -4.65 7.40 -8.72
N ALA A 73 -5.95 7.69 -8.62
CA ALA A 73 -6.86 7.69 -9.76
C ALA A 73 -6.37 8.60 -10.90
N LYS A 74 -5.92 9.81 -10.56
CA LYS A 74 -5.33 10.75 -11.55
C LYS A 74 -4.04 10.21 -12.16
N ASN A 75 -3.14 9.67 -11.34
CA ASN A 75 -1.83 9.18 -11.79
C ASN A 75 -1.94 7.93 -12.68
N THR A 76 -2.95 7.10 -12.48
CA THR A 76 -3.16 5.86 -13.25
C THR A 76 -4.20 5.99 -14.35
N GLY A 77 -4.96 7.09 -14.42
CA GLY A 77 -6.09 7.26 -15.33
C GLY A 77 -7.32 6.39 -14.99
N LEU A 78 -7.35 5.79 -13.80
CA LEU A 78 -8.44 4.92 -13.35
C LEU A 78 -9.53 5.73 -12.64
N SER A 79 -10.74 5.18 -12.59
CA SER A 79 -11.77 5.75 -11.72
C SER A 79 -11.46 5.49 -10.24
N VAL A 80 -11.90 6.40 -9.37
CA VAL A 80 -11.78 6.25 -7.90
C VAL A 80 -12.41 4.94 -7.42
N ALA A 81 -13.53 4.51 -8.04
CA ALA A 81 -14.18 3.24 -7.72
C ALA A 81 -13.28 2.05 -8.07
N ASN A 82 -12.65 2.06 -9.25
CA ASN A 82 -11.74 0.99 -9.66
C ASN A 82 -10.51 0.92 -8.75
N VAL A 83 -9.90 2.06 -8.40
CA VAL A 83 -8.79 2.11 -7.44
C VAL A 83 -9.17 1.47 -6.10
N LYS A 84 -10.36 1.75 -5.56
CA LYS A 84 -10.85 1.13 -4.32
C LYS A 84 -11.00 -0.39 -4.45
N VAL A 85 -11.55 -0.88 -5.57
CA VAL A 85 -11.72 -2.31 -5.82
C VAL A 85 -10.37 -3.01 -5.92
N ILE A 86 -9.42 -2.44 -6.67
CA ILE A 86 -8.05 -2.95 -6.76
C ILE A 86 -7.42 -3.02 -5.37
N LEU A 87 -7.43 -1.91 -4.61
CA LEU A 87 -6.84 -1.87 -3.28
C LEU A 87 -7.47 -2.88 -2.32
N HIS A 88 -8.78 -3.08 -2.38
CA HIS A 88 -9.47 -4.07 -1.54
C HIS A 88 -9.02 -5.50 -1.87
N ARG A 89 -9.03 -5.87 -3.16
CA ARG A 89 -8.65 -7.22 -3.62
C ARG A 89 -7.17 -7.50 -3.33
N THR A 90 -6.28 -6.59 -3.68
CA THR A 90 -4.84 -6.77 -3.49
C THR A 90 -4.44 -6.79 -2.03
N ARG A 91 -5.13 -6.02 -1.17
CA ARG A 91 -4.94 -6.08 0.28
C ARG A 91 -5.28 -7.44 0.86
N LYS A 92 -6.37 -8.08 0.39
CA LYS A 92 -6.72 -9.44 0.80
C LYS A 92 -5.66 -10.44 0.34
N LEU A 93 -5.24 -10.35 -0.93
CA LEU A 93 -4.16 -11.20 -1.46
C LEU A 93 -2.87 -11.06 -0.67
N PHE A 94 -2.49 -9.83 -0.31
CA PHE A 94 -1.28 -9.58 0.47
C PHE A 94 -1.37 -10.20 1.86
N SER A 95 -2.51 -10.08 2.53
CA SER A 95 -2.73 -10.79 3.80
C SER A 95 -2.61 -12.29 3.65
N ASP A 96 -3.32 -12.87 2.69
CA ASP A 96 -3.38 -14.31 2.52
C ASP A 96 -1.96 -14.84 2.25
N TYR A 97 -1.17 -14.10 1.47
CA TYR A 97 0.26 -14.35 1.25
C TYR A 97 1.06 -14.31 2.56
N LEU A 98 0.95 -13.23 3.34
CA LEU A 98 1.70 -13.13 4.61
C LEU A 98 1.31 -14.22 5.63
N LYS A 99 0.04 -14.67 5.64
CA LYS A 99 -0.40 -15.79 6.47
C LYS A 99 0.19 -17.11 6.02
N GLN A 100 0.27 -17.34 4.71
CA GLN A 100 0.88 -18.55 4.14
C GLN A 100 2.37 -18.64 4.46
N GLU A 101 3.06 -17.51 4.42
CA GLU A 101 4.49 -17.40 4.77
C GLU A 101 4.74 -17.38 6.29
N GLY A 102 3.69 -17.39 7.12
CA GLY A 102 3.81 -17.40 8.59
C GLY A 102 4.11 -16.04 9.24
N TYR A 103 4.12 -14.95 8.47
CA TYR A 103 4.32 -13.59 8.99
C TYR A 103 3.09 -13.01 9.70
N LEU A 104 1.91 -13.63 9.52
CA LEU A 104 0.64 -13.23 10.12
C LEU A 104 -0.09 -14.45 10.67
N SER A 105 -0.57 -14.37 11.91
CA SER A 105 -1.37 -15.41 12.59
C SER A 105 -2.88 -15.10 12.50
#